data_AF-A0A6B0VAU4-F1
#
_entry.id   AF-A0A6B0VAU4-F1
#
_cell.length_a   1.000
_cell.length_b   1.000
_cell.length_c   1.000
_cell.angle_alpha   90.00
_cell.angle_beta   90.00
_cell.angle_gamma   90.00
#
_symmetry.space_group_name_H-M   'P 1'
#
loop_
_entity.id
_entity.type
_entity.pdbx_description
1 polymer ?
#
loop_
_entity_poly.entity_id
_entity_poly.type
_entity_poly.pdbx_seq_one_letter_code
_entity_poly.pdbx_strand_id
1 'polypeptide(L)'
;SSLRSSRPQLLLLLFIFLPRIPNAEMCQSHTPAVPTKPPSVPSQTRYVNVFLLSDHSHCKLFNKTGDQRLYMTVLMNGVRATYSGLPHALGLVLRLVGIGCLSESEQKRIYQTSIDTDGRLDGNSALWGLKEFAMQNQTQFENATVTVMLTAYYFQEESQTGYSFLGGLCSRDQVALVSDVHALYRCQEDVARHILRVMAVDLKEGLLQKCVRNKHVSDQCSLEKLNASLARMPQECFRPRGQEVHQVTSLPGDIVDLPKLCKAMYFHNPKIEHCFEHEDTGMHRFYPVYKCELTCCVWKNSLDRKLLQDASIQGLRCGVKNEFCVNGVCYNRQDWIKEHLPYGSVDIHPDVPHKKPF
;
A
#
# COMPACT_ATOMS: atom_id res chain seq x y z
N SER A 1 18.76 -48.76 -62.88
CA SER A 1 19.90 -49.69 -62.75
C SER A 1 20.62 -49.44 -61.45
N SER A 2 20.80 -50.51 -60.68
CA SER A 2 21.48 -50.64 -59.40
C SER A 2 22.98 -50.33 -59.47
N LEU A 3 23.57 -49.88 -58.34
CA LEU A 3 24.88 -50.26 -57.72
C LEU A 3 25.38 -49.07 -56.85
N ARG A 4 25.07 -48.96 -55.55
CA ARG A 4 25.61 -49.63 -54.33
C ARG A 4 27.11 -49.42 -54.08
N SER A 5 27.43 -49.11 -52.80
CA SER A 5 28.73 -49.16 -52.11
C SER A 5 29.61 -47.91 -52.31
N SER A 6 30.30 -47.32 -51.33
CA SER A 6 30.81 -47.78 -50.03
C SER A 6 31.23 -46.56 -49.18
N ARG A 7 30.91 -46.55 -47.89
CA ARG A 7 31.65 -45.74 -46.89
C ARG A 7 33.03 -46.38 -46.66
N PRO A 8 34.05 -45.59 -46.33
CA PRO A 8 34.56 -45.69 -44.96
C PRO A 8 34.85 -44.34 -44.29
N GLN A 9 35.02 -44.45 -42.97
CA GLN A 9 35.23 -43.42 -41.98
C GLN A 9 36.52 -42.61 -42.21
N LEU A 10 36.42 -41.29 -42.09
CA LEU A 10 37.55 -40.46 -41.66
C LEU A 10 37.06 -39.55 -40.53
N LEU A 11 37.56 -39.83 -39.32
CA LEU A 11 37.54 -38.90 -38.20
C LEU A 11 38.36 -37.66 -38.60
N LEU A 12 37.71 -36.50 -38.69
CA LEU A 12 38.39 -35.21 -38.58
C LEU A 12 37.88 -34.49 -37.32
N LEU A 13 38.71 -34.52 -36.29
CA LEU A 13 38.68 -33.64 -35.14
C LEU A 13 38.95 -32.20 -35.61
N LEU A 14 37.90 -31.40 -35.74
CA LEU A 14 37.99 -29.95 -35.88
C LEU A 14 37.79 -29.32 -34.50
N PHE A 15 38.91 -29.15 -33.80
CA PHE A 15 39.04 -28.19 -32.70
C PHE A 15 38.89 -26.79 -33.27
N ILE A 16 37.68 -26.22 -33.18
CA ILE A 16 37.50 -24.78 -33.34
C ILE A 16 37.62 -24.15 -31.95
N PHE A 17 38.71 -23.42 -31.80
CA PHE A 17 39.04 -22.58 -30.67
C PHE A 17 37.89 -21.60 -30.38
N LEU A 18 37.17 -21.82 -29.29
CA LEU A 18 36.34 -20.81 -28.66
C LEU A 18 37.27 -19.77 -28.00
N PRO A 19 37.18 -18.48 -28.34
CA PRO A 19 37.85 -17.45 -27.56
C PRO A 19 37.20 -17.42 -26.18
N ARG A 20 38.02 -17.72 -25.16
CA ARG A 20 37.77 -17.46 -23.75
C ARG A 20 37.32 -16.01 -23.58
N ILE A 21 36.05 -15.80 -23.25
CA ILE A 21 35.61 -14.58 -22.56
C ILE A 21 35.92 -14.81 -21.08
N PRO A 22 36.81 -14.00 -20.46
CA PRO A 22 37.09 -14.11 -19.05
C PRO A 22 35.99 -13.43 -18.23
N ASN A 23 35.64 -14.10 -17.13
CA ASN A 23 34.95 -13.57 -15.95
C ASN A 23 33.51 -13.05 -16.16
N ALA A 24 32.60 -13.98 -16.45
CA ALA A 24 31.30 -13.91 -15.81
C ALA A 24 31.47 -14.35 -14.34
N GLU A 25 31.93 -13.43 -13.49
CA GLU A 25 31.56 -13.49 -12.08
C GLU A 25 30.05 -13.31 -12.03
N MET A 26 29.36 -14.45 -12.08
CA MET A 26 28.02 -14.59 -11.55
C MET A 26 28.07 -14.13 -10.09
N CYS A 27 27.79 -12.85 -9.86
CA CYS A 27 27.18 -12.43 -8.61
C CYS A 27 25.79 -13.08 -8.57
N GLN A 28 25.76 -14.34 -8.15
CA GLN A 28 24.61 -14.93 -7.50
C GLN A 28 24.32 -14.02 -6.30
N SER A 29 23.38 -13.08 -6.48
CA SER A 29 22.67 -12.48 -5.36
C SER A 29 21.91 -13.62 -4.67
N HIS A 30 22.59 -14.33 -3.79
CA HIS A 30 21.97 -15.20 -2.80
C HIS A 30 21.21 -14.34 -1.79
N THR A 31 20.10 -13.77 -2.24
CA THR A 31 18.96 -13.58 -1.35
C THR A 31 18.16 -14.87 -1.45
N PRO A 32 18.16 -15.74 -0.42
CA PRO A 32 17.26 -16.89 -0.44
C PRO A 32 15.83 -16.34 -0.62
N ALA A 33 15.06 -16.95 -1.54
CA ALA A 33 13.65 -16.68 -1.64
C ALA A 33 13.05 -16.92 -0.25
N VAL A 34 12.48 -15.88 0.36
CA VAL A 34 11.71 -16.03 1.59
C VAL A 34 10.59 -17.03 1.26
N PRO A 35 10.39 -18.11 2.04
CA PRO A 35 9.35 -19.08 1.75
C PRO A 35 7.99 -18.40 1.64
N THR A 36 7.43 -18.39 0.42
CA THR A 36 6.13 -17.77 0.06
C THR A 36 4.94 -18.69 0.33
N LYS A 37 5.16 -19.87 0.92
CA LYS A 37 4.06 -20.72 1.37
C LYS A 37 3.73 -20.36 2.82
N PRO A 38 2.47 -19.98 3.13
CA PRO A 38 2.07 -19.88 4.52
C PRO A 38 2.28 -21.26 5.18
N PRO A 39 2.96 -21.32 6.34
CA PRO A 39 3.02 -22.57 7.10
C PRO A 39 1.59 -23.02 7.38
N SER A 40 1.31 -24.30 7.14
CA SER A 40 0.02 -24.97 7.34
C SER A 40 -0.35 -25.15 8.82
N VAL A 41 0.17 -24.30 9.70
CA VAL A 41 -0.21 -24.24 11.11
C VAL A 41 -1.44 -23.35 11.17
N PRO A 42 -2.56 -23.79 11.75
CA PRO A 42 -3.76 -22.97 11.83
C PRO A 42 -3.54 -21.90 12.91
N SER A 43 -2.78 -20.85 12.58
CA SER A 43 -2.98 -19.58 13.28
C SER A 43 -4.43 -19.18 13.00
N GLN A 44 -5.25 -19.06 14.05
CA GLN A 44 -6.64 -18.65 13.91
C GLN A 44 -6.71 -17.35 13.11
N THR A 45 -7.38 -17.38 11.96
CA THR A 45 -7.52 -16.21 11.11
C THR A 45 -8.26 -15.12 11.86
N ARG A 46 -7.69 -13.92 11.87
CA ARG A 46 -8.22 -12.74 12.54
C ARG A 46 -8.78 -11.75 11.52
N TYR A 47 -10.10 -11.77 11.33
CA TYR A 47 -10.76 -10.86 10.40
C TYR A 47 -10.98 -9.48 11.04
N VAL A 48 -10.41 -8.45 10.42
CA VAL A 48 -10.57 -7.05 10.83
C VAL A 48 -11.53 -6.38 9.84
N ASN A 49 -12.74 -6.06 10.28
CA ASN A 49 -13.78 -5.49 9.44
C ASN A 49 -13.68 -3.96 9.48
N VAL A 50 -13.16 -3.37 8.41
CA VAL A 50 -12.85 -1.94 8.30
C VAL A 50 -13.97 -1.21 7.58
N PHE A 51 -14.44 -0.10 8.16
CA PHE A 51 -15.29 0.88 7.50
C PHE A 51 -14.45 2.13 7.19
N LEU A 52 -14.39 2.52 5.92
CA LEU A 52 -13.74 3.77 5.51
C LEU A 52 -14.77 4.88 5.36
N LEU A 53 -14.59 5.98 6.09
CA LEU A 53 -15.47 7.13 6.08
C LEU A 53 -14.71 8.34 5.55
N SER A 54 -15.24 9.05 4.58
CA SER A 54 -14.76 10.41 4.28
C SER A 54 -15.56 11.41 5.10
N ASP A 55 -14.90 12.37 5.73
CA ASP A 55 -15.60 13.58 6.12
C ASP A 55 -16.01 14.39 4.88
N HIS A 56 -16.87 15.40 5.08
CA HIS A 56 -17.37 16.21 3.98
C HIS A 56 -16.26 16.93 3.21
N SER A 57 -15.18 17.35 3.89
CA SER A 57 -14.02 18.02 3.27
C SER A 57 -13.27 17.09 2.33
N HIS A 58 -13.04 15.85 2.74
CA HIS A 58 -12.40 14.82 1.92
C HIS A 58 -13.30 14.37 0.78
N CYS A 59 -14.62 14.27 1.00
CA CYS A 59 -15.56 13.96 -0.08
C CYS A 59 -15.52 14.96 -1.23
N LYS A 60 -15.29 16.26 -0.94
CA LYS A 60 -15.21 17.31 -1.96
C LYS A 60 -13.98 17.21 -2.86
N LEU A 61 -13.00 16.38 -2.52
CA LEU A 61 -11.84 16.14 -3.37
C LEU A 61 -12.19 15.29 -4.61
N PHE A 62 -13.37 14.66 -4.62
CA PHE A 62 -13.82 13.77 -5.70
C PHE A 62 -14.99 14.40 -6.46
N ASN A 63 -14.97 14.24 -7.78
CA ASN A 63 -16.04 14.75 -8.65
C ASN A 63 -17.34 13.97 -8.48
N LYS A 64 -17.25 12.66 -8.22
CA LYS A 64 -18.38 11.75 -8.11
C LYS A 64 -18.20 10.77 -6.96
N THR A 65 -19.30 10.26 -6.42
CA THR A 65 -19.31 9.20 -5.40
C THR A 65 -18.58 7.94 -5.88
N GLY A 66 -18.66 7.62 -7.18
CA GLY A 66 -17.93 6.48 -7.77
C GLY A 66 -16.41 6.63 -7.63
N ASP A 67 -15.87 7.83 -7.86
CA ASP A 67 -14.44 8.11 -7.78
C ASP A 67 -13.94 7.98 -6.33
N GLN A 68 -14.73 8.48 -5.37
CA GLN A 68 -14.44 8.33 -3.94
C GLN A 68 -14.47 6.86 -3.49
N ARG A 69 -15.45 6.09 -3.95
CA ARG A 69 -15.53 4.66 -3.61
C ARG A 69 -14.38 3.87 -4.21
N LEU A 70 -13.99 4.19 -5.45
CA LEU A 70 -12.81 3.59 -6.08
C LEU A 70 -11.54 3.94 -5.30
N TYR A 71 -11.36 5.23 -4.95
CA TYR A 71 -10.25 5.70 -4.12
C TYR A 71 -10.15 4.90 -2.82
N MET A 72 -11.25 4.80 -2.07
CA MET A 72 -11.26 4.08 -0.79
C MET A 72 -10.97 2.59 -0.94
N THR A 73 -11.44 1.96 -2.01
CA THR A 73 -11.18 0.55 -2.28
C THR A 73 -9.69 0.33 -2.58
N VAL A 74 -9.08 1.21 -3.38
CA VAL A 74 -7.66 1.13 -3.74
C VAL A 74 -6.76 1.49 -2.55
N LEU A 75 -7.15 2.47 -1.74
CA LEU A 75 -6.48 2.79 -0.48
C LEU A 75 -6.44 1.56 0.43
N MET A 76 -7.57 0.86 0.57
CA MET A 76 -7.64 -0.36 1.37
C MET A 76 -6.71 -1.46 0.85
N ASN A 77 -6.56 -1.62 -0.47
CA ASN A 77 -5.58 -2.54 -1.05
C ASN A 77 -4.15 -2.16 -0.66
N GLY A 78 -3.82 -0.87 -0.68
CA GLY A 78 -2.54 -0.36 -0.16
C GLY A 78 -2.32 -0.69 1.32
N VAL A 79 -3.36 -0.55 2.14
CA VAL A 79 -3.30 -0.93 3.57
C VAL A 79 -3.09 -2.44 3.72
N ARG A 80 -3.79 -3.28 2.96
CA ARG A 80 -3.56 -4.75 2.93
C ARG A 80 -2.13 -5.08 2.51
N ALA A 81 -1.61 -4.41 1.49
CA ALA A 81 -0.23 -4.54 1.05
C ALA A 81 0.75 -4.22 2.19
N THR A 82 0.53 -3.15 2.93
CA THR A 82 1.32 -2.85 4.15
C THR A 82 1.26 -3.99 5.16
N TYR A 83 0.07 -4.53 5.45
CA TYR A 83 -0.09 -5.64 6.41
C TYR A 83 0.56 -6.95 5.95
N SER A 84 0.71 -7.19 4.63
CA SER A 84 1.38 -8.39 4.10
C SER A 84 2.85 -8.51 4.54
N GLY A 85 3.49 -7.40 4.92
CA GLY A 85 4.86 -7.40 5.45
C GLY A 85 4.96 -7.84 6.92
N LEU A 86 3.85 -7.86 7.66
CA LEU A 86 3.82 -8.34 9.04
C LEU A 86 4.01 -9.86 9.12
N PRO A 87 4.37 -10.43 10.29
CA PRO A 87 4.46 -11.88 10.45
C PRO A 87 3.14 -12.60 10.08
N HIS A 88 3.19 -13.46 9.07
CA HIS A 88 2.01 -14.19 8.56
C HIS A 88 1.26 -14.98 9.66
N ALA A 89 1.99 -15.51 10.64
CA ALA A 89 1.41 -16.23 11.78
C ALA A 89 0.49 -15.38 12.69
N LEU A 90 0.41 -14.06 12.47
CA LEU A 90 -0.60 -13.21 13.10
C LEU A 90 -2.01 -13.45 12.53
N GLY A 91 -2.12 -14.02 11.33
CA GLY A 91 -3.39 -14.39 10.71
C GLY A 91 -4.32 -13.21 10.39
N LEU A 92 -3.80 -11.98 10.30
CA LEU A 92 -4.61 -10.78 10.08
C LEU A 92 -5.15 -10.71 8.65
N VAL A 93 -6.47 -10.59 8.51
CA VAL A 93 -7.15 -10.42 7.22
C VAL A 93 -8.07 -9.21 7.30
N LEU A 94 -7.75 -8.15 6.56
CA LEU A 94 -8.53 -6.92 6.59
C LEU A 94 -9.62 -6.97 5.52
N ARG A 95 -10.86 -6.72 5.93
CA ARG A 95 -12.07 -6.75 5.09
C ARG A 95 -12.71 -5.39 5.04
N LEU A 96 -12.91 -4.83 3.84
CA LEU A 96 -13.62 -3.55 3.69
C LEU A 96 -15.12 -3.80 3.71
N VAL A 97 -15.80 -3.48 4.79
CA VAL A 97 -17.23 -3.77 4.97
C VAL A 97 -18.14 -2.58 4.72
N GLY A 98 -17.56 -1.38 4.56
CA GLY A 98 -18.33 -0.18 4.25
C GLY A 98 -17.47 0.96 3.77
N ILE A 99 -18.06 1.79 2.91
CA ILE A 99 -17.51 3.06 2.47
C ILE A 99 -18.62 4.10 2.60
N GLY A 100 -18.33 5.19 3.30
CA GLY A 100 -19.26 6.30 3.52
C GLY A 100 -18.65 7.65 3.22
N CYS A 101 -19.52 8.65 3.13
CA CYS A 101 -19.18 10.05 3.01
C CYS A 101 -20.13 10.84 3.92
N LEU A 102 -19.60 11.72 4.76
CA LEU A 102 -20.40 12.60 5.60
C LEU A 102 -20.97 13.77 4.81
N SER A 103 -22.19 14.15 5.18
CA SER A 103 -22.76 15.44 4.82
C SER A 103 -22.08 16.59 5.57
N GLU A 104 -22.27 17.81 5.08
CA GLU A 104 -21.73 19.00 5.73
C GLU A 104 -22.25 19.17 7.16
N SER A 105 -23.52 18.85 7.40
CA SER A 105 -24.15 18.97 8.72
C SER A 105 -23.60 17.95 9.70
N GLU A 106 -23.35 16.71 9.26
CA GLU A 106 -22.70 15.69 10.08
C GLU A 106 -21.27 16.09 10.43
N GLN A 107 -20.48 16.55 9.46
CA GLN A 107 -19.13 17.04 9.73
C GLN A 107 -19.14 18.20 10.73
N LYS A 108 -20.04 19.18 10.58
CA LYS A 108 -20.15 20.32 11.51
C LYS A 108 -20.47 19.88 12.94
N ARG A 109 -21.28 18.81 13.11
CA ARG A 109 -21.57 18.23 14.42
C ARG A 109 -20.33 17.56 15.03
N ILE A 110 -19.53 16.87 14.22
CA ILE A 110 -18.31 16.21 14.66
C ILE A 110 -17.22 17.23 15.03
N TYR A 111 -17.07 18.31 14.26
CA TYR A 111 -15.96 19.28 14.39
C TYR A 111 -16.35 20.58 15.11
N GLN A 112 -17.48 20.62 15.81
CA GLN A 112 -18.14 21.86 16.26
C GLN A 112 -17.22 22.90 16.91
N THR A 113 -16.19 22.46 17.66
CA THR A 113 -15.18 23.31 18.30
C THR A 113 -13.75 22.91 17.94
N SER A 114 -13.58 22.10 16.90
CA SER A 114 -12.32 21.42 16.59
C SER A 114 -11.52 22.10 15.48
N ILE A 115 -11.99 23.19 14.89
CA ILE A 115 -11.27 23.90 13.83
C ILE A 115 -10.79 25.24 14.41
N ASP A 116 -9.49 25.52 14.31
CA ASP A 116 -8.92 26.80 14.73
C ASP A 116 -9.17 27.92 13.70
N THR A 117 -8.65 29.11 14.00
CA THR A 117 -8.76 30.29 13.12
C THR A 117 -8.02 30.13 11.80
N ASP A 118 -7.02 29.24 11.74
CA ASP A 118 -6.21 28.97 10.55
C ASP A 118 -6.79 27.81 9.71
N GLY A 119 -7.94 27.27 10.12
CA GLY A 119 -8.61 26.17 9.43
C GLY A 119 -7.97 24.81 9.68
N ARG A 120 -7.16 24.65 10.74
CA ARG A 120 -6.54 23.38 11.15
C ARG A 120 -7.39 22.66 12.18
N LEU A 121 -7.38 21.34 12.10
CA LEU A 121 -8.19 20.47 12.94
C LEU A 121 -7.46 20.08 14.24
N ASP A 122 -8.07 20.34 15.39
CA ASP A 122 -7.72 19.69 16.66
C ASP A 122 -8.16 18.22 16.57
N GLY A 123 -7.19 17.35 16.32
CA GLY A 123 -7.45 15.93 16.11
C GLY A 123 -7.98 15.19 17.32
N ASN A 124 -7.68 15.64 18.55
CA ASN A 124 -8.24 15.00 19.75
C ASN A 124 -9.73 15.28 19.89
N SER A 125 -10.11 16.56 19.78
CA SER A 125 -11.53 16.96 19.84
C SER A 125 -12.32 16.33 18.68
N ALA A 126 -11.75 16.31 17.47
CA ALA A 126 -12.38 15.71 16.30
C ALA A 126 -12.54 14.19 16.43
N LEU A 127 -11.55 13.48 16.99
CA LEU A 127 -11.64 12.04 17.26
C LEU A 127 -12.75 11.72 18.28
N TRP A 128 -12.90 12.55 19.32
CA TRP A 128 -14.01 12.43 20.27
C TRP A 128 -15.36 12.66 19.60
N GLY A 129 -15.49 13.68 18.75
CA GLY A 129 -16.70 13.89 17.97
C GLY A 129 -17.04 12.70 17.06
N LEU A 130 -16.02 12.08 16.44
CA LEU A 130 -16.21 10.89 15.59
C LEU A 130 -16.68 9.69 16.40
N LYS A 131 -16.13 9.49 17.59
CA LYS A 131 -16.59 8.44 18.52
C LYS A 131 -18.06 8.61 18.87
N GLU A 132 -18.47 9.82 19.28
CA GLU A 132 -19.88 10.09 19.60
C GLU A 132 -20.80 9.89 18.39
N PHE A 133 -20.37 10.33 17.20
CA PHE A 133 -21.10 10.11 15.96
C PHE A 133 -21.28 8.61 15.65
N ALA A 134 -20.21 7.82 15.75
CA ALA A 134 -20.28 6.37 15.53
C ALA A 134 -21.19 5.67 16.56
N MET A 135 -21.17 6.13 17.82
CA MET A 135 -22.04 5.62 18.88
C MET A 135 -23.52 5.94 18.67
N GLN A 136 -23.84 7.07 18.05
CA GLN A 136 -25.22 7.46 17.73
C GLN A 136 -25.75 6.77 16.47
N ASN A 137 -24.86 6.33 15.57
CA ASN A 137 -25.21 5.72 14.28
C ASN A 137 -24.81 4.23 14.22
N GLN A 138 -25.11 3.46 15.27
CA GLN A 138 -24.63 2.08 15.41
C GLN A 138 -25.02 1.17 14.24
N THR A 139 -26.21 1.36 13.67
CA THR A 139 -26.69 0.57 12.53
C THR A 139 -25.84 0.77 11.27
N GLN A 140 -25.32 1.98 11.03
CA GLN A 140 -24.43 2.27 9.90
C GLN A 140 -23.10 1.53 10.04
N PHE A 141 -22.62 1.33 11.27
CA PHE A 141 -21.31 0.77 11.57
C PHE A 141 -21.38 -0.66 12.16
N GLU A 142 -22.53 -1.32 12.11
CA GLU A 142 -22.77 -2.61 12.80
C GLU A 142 -21.79 -3.71 12.37
N ASN A 143 -21.39 -3.68 11.10
CA ASN A 143 -20.48 -4.66 10.52
C ASN A 143 -19.01 -4.29 10.73
N ALA A 144 -18.71 -3.07 11.17
CA ALA A 144 -17.36 -2.60 11.40
C ALA A 144 -16.83 -3.06 12.77
N THR A 145 -15.56 -3.44 12.81
CA THR A 145 -14.78 -3.56 14.05
C THR A 145 -13.82 -2.40 14.22
N VAL A 146 -13.53 -1.67 13.13
CA VAL A 146 -12.78 -0.41 13.12
C VAL A 146 -13.39 0.53 12.07
N THR A 147 -13.64 1.78 12.44
CA THR A 147 -14.03 2.85 11.51
C THR A 147 -12.88 3.84 11.39
N VAL A 148 -12.39 4.03 10.16
CA VAL A 148 -11.34 5.02 9.88
C VAL A 148 -11.96 6.16 9.08
N MET A 149 -11.94 7.36 9.65
CA MET A 149 -12.36 8.58 8.96
C MET A 149 -11.14 9.27 8.33
N LEU A 150 -11.25 9.61 7.05
CA LEU A 150 -10.29 10.45 6.32
C LEU A 150 -10.80 11.89 6.25
N THR A 151 -9.89 12.83 6.46
CA THR A 151 -10.18 14.27 6.42
C THR A 151 -9.25 15.00 5.46
N ALA A 152 -9.73 16.05 4.79
CA ALA A 152 -8.88 16.92 3.98
C ALA A 152 -8.21 18.03 4.82
N TYR A 153 -8.40 18.05 6.14
CA TYR A 153 -7.76 19.02 7.03
C TYR A 153 -6.36 18.58 7.44
N TYR A 154 -5.45 19.55 7.55
CA TYR A 154 -4.25 19.40 8.36
C TYR A 154 -4.60 19.46 9.85
N PHE A 155 -3.88 18.72 10.68
CA PHE A 155 -4.00 18.87 12.12
C PHE A 155 -3.23 20.10 12.63
N GLN A 156 -3.63 20.58 13.80
CA GLN A 156 -2.95 21.66 14.52
C GLN A 156 -1.53 21.24 14.94
N GLU A 157 -1.38 20.00 15.41
CA GLU A 157 -0.08 19.40 15.69
C GLU A 157 0.55 18.92 14.38
N GLU A 158 1.53 19.67 13.83
CA GLU A 158 2.04 19.44 12.48
C GLU A 158 2.70 18.06 12.28
N SER A 159 3.21 17.46 13.36
CA SER A 159 3.82 16.13 13.33
C SER A 159 2.78 15.00 13.27
N GLN A 160 1.52 15.25 13.61
CA GLN A 160 0.49 14.22 13.61
C GLN A 160 -0.14 14.09 12.23
N THR A 161 -0.24 12.85 11.78
CA THR A 161 -0.95 12.45 10.54
C THR A 161 -2.27 11.75 10.84
N GLY A 162 -2.55 11.47 12.12
CA GLY A 162 -3.80 10.88 12.56
C GLY A 162 -3.90 10.67 14.07
N TYR A 163 -5.10 10.35 14.53
CA TYR A 163 -5.46 10.12 15.92
C TYR A 163 -6.30 8.86 16.03
N SER A 164 -6.09 8.06 17.09
CA SER A 164 -6.91 6.89 17.37
C SER A 164 -6.82 6.51 18.85
N PHE A 165 -7.84 5.83 19.35
CA PHE A 165 -7.78 5.21 20.66
C PHE A 165 -6.96 3.90 20.61
N LEU A 166 -6.27 3.58 21.71
CA LEU A 166 -5.53 2.34 21.84
C LEU A 166 -6.44 1.23 22.38
N GLY A 167 -6.55 0.11 21.67
CA GLY A 167 -7.33 -1.05 22.12
C GLY A 167 -8.85 -0.87 22.07
N GLY A 168 -9.34 -0.08 21.11
CA GLY A 168 -10.78 0.18 20.91
C GLY A 168 -11.53 -0.84 20.08
N LEU A 169 -10.90 -1.92 19.59
CA LEU A 169 -11.55 -2.92 18.74
C LEU A 169 -12.83 -3.48 19.39
N CYS A 170 -13.96 -3.47 18.68
CA CYS A 170 -15.31 -3.83 19.19
C CYS A 170 -15.83 -3.02 20.38
N SER A 171 -15.23 -1.89 20.70
CA SER A 171 -15.74 -1.00 21.73
C SER A 171 -16.27 0.29 21.10
N ARG A 172 -16.69 1.23 21.94
CA ARG A 172 -17.04 2.58 21.51
C ARG A 172 -15.83 3.35 20.95
N ASP A 173 -14.63 2.89 21.25
CA ASP A 173 -13.36 3.52 20.88
C ASP A 173 -12.81 2.96 19.56
N GLN A 174 -13.62 2.25 18.77
CA GLN A 174 -13.23 1.60 17.51
C GLN A 174 -12.99 2.57 16.35
N VAL A 175 -12.62 3.82 16.62
CA VAL A 175 -12.49 4.89 15.64
C VAL A 175 -11.05 5.38 15.48
N ALA A 176 -10.71 5.75 14.27
CA ALA A 176 -9.47 6.45 13.92
C ALA A 176 -9.78 7.61 12.98
N LEU A 177 -9.02 8.68 13.08
CA LEU A 177 -9.10 9.86 12.24
C LEU A 177 -7.72 10.08 11.58
N VAL A 178 -7.67 10.14 10.26
CA VAL A 178 -6.41 10.26 9.49
C VAL A 178 -6.52 11.40 8.50
N SER A 179 -5.46 12.21 8.40
CA SER A 179 -5.39 13.30 7.41
C SER A 179 -5.00 12.76 6.05
N ASP A 180 -5.75 13.13 5.02
CA ASP A 180 -5.51 12.83 3.61
C ASP A 180 -5.86 14.04 2.75
N VAL A 181 -5.17 15.15 3.01
CA VAL A 181 -5.43 16.49 2.43
C VAL A 181 -5.56 16.49 0.91
N HIS A 182 -4.82 15.60 0.23
CA HIS A 182 -4.72 15.62 -1.23
C HIS A 182 -5.40 14.45 -1.92
N ALA A 183 -5.86 13.43 -1.18
CA ALA A 183 -6.35 12.18 -1.74
C ALA A 183 -5.37 11.56 -2.76
N LEU A 184 -4.10 11.46 -2.37
CA LEU A 184 -3.01 10.89 -3.20
C LEU A 184 -2.38 9.65 -2.54
N TYR A 185 -3.15 8.98 -1.69
CA TYR A 185 -2.83 7.72 -1.02
C TYR A 185 -1.57 7.74 -0.13
N ARG A 186 -1.03 8.90 0.25
CA ARG A 186 0.13 8.95 1.17
C ARG A 186 -0.22 8.43 2.57
N CYS A 187 -1.48 8.57 2.97
CA CYS A 187 -1.97 8.18 4.29
C CYS A 187 -2.06 6.64 4.51
N GLN A 188 -1.68 5.80 3.54
CA GLN A 188 -1.78 4.33 3.66
C GLN A 188 -1.11 3.78 4.92
N GLU A 189 0.11 4.25 5.23
CA GLU A 189 0.83 3.80 6.41
C GLU A 189 0.15 4.31 7.69
N ASP A 190 -0.36 5.53 7.68
CA ASP A 190 -1.07 6.10 8.82
C ASP A 190 -2.38 5.36 9.11
N VAL A 191 -3.17 5.08 8.07
CA VAL A 191 -4.36 4.22 8.18
C VAL A 191 -3.98 2.86 8.76
N ALA A 192 -2.93 2.23 8.23
CA ALA A 192 -2.47 0.93 8.70
C ALA A 192 -2.06 0.96 10.19
N ARG A 193 -1.28 1.98 10.58
CA ARG A 193 -0.82 2.22 11.95
C ARG A 193 -1.97 2.47 12.91
N HIS A 194 -2.95 3.29 12.53
CA HIS A 194 -4.08 3.59 13.40
C HIS A 194 -5.04 2.41 13.55
N ILE A 195 -5.21 1.56 12.53
CA ILE A 195 -5.92 0.28 12.68
C ILE A 195 -5.19 -0.63 13.70
N LEU A 196 -3.85 -0.73 13.62
CA LEU A 196 -3.05 -1.48 14.61
C LEU A 196 -3.25 -0.94 16.03
N ARG A 197 -3.24 0.38 16.21
CA ARG A 197 -3.51 1.02 17.52
C ARG A 197 -4.89 0.66 18.05
N VAL A 198 -5.93 0.71 17.23
CA VAL A 198 -7.27 0.28 17.65
C VAL A 198 -7.28 -1.20 18.07
N MET A 199 -6.43 -2.04 17.48
CA MET A 199 -6.22 -3.44 17.89
C MET A 199 -5.23 -3.65 19.06
N ALA A 200 -4.92 -2.60 19.82
CA ALA A 200 -3.97 -2.62 20.95
C ALA A 200 -2.49 -2.90 20.57
N VAL A 201 -2.14 -2.71 19.29
CA VAL A 201 -0.75 -2.75 18.82
C VAL A 201 -0.23 -1.33 18.72
N ASP A 202 0.55 -0.92 19.72
CA ASP A 202 1.13 0.43 19.81
C ASP A 202 2.58 0.43 19.28
N LEU A 203 2.74 0.63 17.98
CA LEU A 203 4.04 0.84 17.36
C LEU A 203 4.42 2.32 17.42
N LYS A 204 5.69 2.59 17.76
CA LYS A 204 6.27 3.93 17.63
C LYS A 204 6.12 4.45 16.20
N GLU A 205 6.01 5.77 16.06
CA GLU A 205 5.92 6.43 14.76
C GLU A 205 7.09 6.05 13.84
N GLY A 206 6.80 5.81 12.55
CA GLY A 206 7.76 5.35 11.55
C GLY A 206 8.30 3.92 11.77
N LEU A 207 7.89 3.22 12.84
CA LEU A 207 8.34 1.86 13.10
C LEU A 207 7.58 0.83 12.26
N LEU A 208 6.32 1.10 11.89
CA LEU A 208 5.55 0.20 11.03
C LEU A 208 6.25 -0.03 9.69
N GLN A 209 6.66 1.03 8.98
CA GLN A 209 7.46 0.93 7.75
C GLN A 209 8.69 0.03 7.90
N LYS A 210 9.37 0.14 9.05
CA LYS A 210 10.57 -0.66 9.33
C LYS A 210 10.20 -2.10 9.64
N CYS A 211 9.15 -2.36 10.42
CA CYS A 211 8.68 -3.70 10.75
C CYS A 211 8.26 -4.50 9.51
N VAL A 212 7.59 -3.85 8.55
CA VAL A 212 7.13 -4.53 7.32
C VAL A 212 8.28 -4.85 6.36
N ARG A 213 9.38 -4.09 6.41
CA ARG A 213 10.60 -4.32 5.61
C ARG A 213 11.56 -5.30 6.29
N ASN A 214 11.71 -5.18 7.61
CA ASN A 214 12.64 -5.97 8.41
C ASN A 214 12.04 -6.27 9.78
N LYS A 215 11.62 -7.52 9.96
CA LYS A 215 10.97 -8.01 11.19
C LYS A 215 11.90 -8.02 12.43
N HIS A 216 13.20 -7.86 12.23
CA HIS A 216 14.20 -7.86 13.31
C HIS A 216 14.72 -6.46 13.68
N VAL A 217 14.16 -5.39 13.10
CA VAL A 217 14.59 -4.01 13.38
C VAL A 217 14.29 -3.57 14.82
N SER A 218 13.30 -4.19 15.46
CA SER A 218 12.89 -3.91 16.83
C SER A 218 12.11 -5.09 17.40
N ASP A 219 12.22 -5.32 18.70
CA ASP A 219 11.42 -6.32 19.42
C ASP A 219 9.92 -6.09 19.25
N GLN A 220 9.47 -4.84 19.06
CA GLN A 220 8.05 -4.52 18.81
C GLN A 220 7.53 -5.13 17.50
N CYS A 221 8.40 -5.42 16.53
CA CYS A 221 8.04 -6.04 15.26
C CYS A 221 7.96 -7.58 15.35
N SER A 222 8.38 -8.16 16.48
CA SER A 222 8.39 -9.61 16.66
C SER A 222 6.97 -10.18 16.69
N LEU A 223 6.83 -11.40 16.17
CA LEU A 223 5.57 -12.15 16.24
C LEU A 223 5.06 -12.25 17.68
N GLU A 224 5.94 -12.51 18.65
CA GLU A 224 5.56 -12.66 20.06
C GLU A 224 4.92 -11.39 20.62
N LYS A 225 5.56 -10.22 20.43
CA LYS A 225 5.03 -8.94 20.95
C LYS A 225 3.74 -8.55 20.26
N LEU A 226 3.67 -8.67 18.93
CA LEU A 226 2.46 -8.36 18.17
C LEU A 226 1.32 -9.30 18.57
N ASN A 227 1.59 -10.60 18.71
CA ASN A 227 0.58 -11.58 19.09
C ASN A 227 0.12 -11.39 20.54
N ALA A 228 1.02 -11.01 21.47
CA ALA A 228 0.67 -10.70 22.85
C ALA A 228 -0.22 -9.46 22.97
N SER A 229 -0.02 -8.44 22.12
CA SER A 229 -0.93 -7.29 22.01
C SER A 229 -2.31 -7.72 21.53
N LEU A 230 -2.37 -8.49 20.44
CA LEU A 230 -3.64 -8.95 19.86
C LEU A 230 -4.40 -9.93 20.76
N ALA A 231 -3.70 -10.72 21.57
CA ALA A 231 -4.31 -11.68 22.50
C ALA A 231 -5.15 -11.03 23.61
N ARG A 232 -5.00 -9.72 23.83
CA ARG A 232 -5.83 -8.94 24.77
C ARG A 232 -7.24 -8.71 24.26
N MET A 233 -7.46 -8.86 22.95
CA MET A 233 -8.75 -8.64 22.33
C MET A 233 -9.57 -9.95 22.30
N PRO A 234 -10.88 -9.90 22.58
CA PRO A 234 -11.74 -11.08 22.51
C PRO A 234 -11.76 -11.70 21.10
N GLN A 235 -11.77 -13.04 21.00
CA GLN A 235 -11.75 -13.70 19.68
C GLN A 235 -13.01 -13.44 18.85
N GLU A 236 -14.17 -13.16 19.47
CA GLU A 236 -15.38 -12.77 18.74
C GLU A 236 -15.21 -11.46 17.94
N CYS A 237 -14.23 -10.62 18.30
CA CYS A 237 -13.93 -9.40 17.57
C CYS A 237 -13.31 -9.64 16.21
N PHE A 238 -12.64 -10.77 16.04
CA PHE A 238 -11.96 -11.11 14.80
C PHE A 238 -12.78 -12.02 13.89
N ARG A 239 -14.10 -12.07 14.10
CA ARG A 239 -15.02 -12.80 13.22
C ARG A 239 -15.36 -11.98 11.98
N PRO A 240 -15.58 -12.62 10.82
CA PRO A 240 -16.06 -11.90 9.65
C PRO A 240 -17.46 -11.34 9.94
N ARG A 241 -17.70 -10.09 9.55
CA ARG A 241 -18.99 -9.40 9.66
C ARG A 241 -19.40 -8.83 8.31
N GLY A 242 -20.69 -8.83 8.00
CA GLY A 242 -21.24 -8.29 6.76
C GLY A 242 -20.63 -8.87 5.46
N GLN A 243 -21.12 -8.32 4.34
CA GLN A 243 -20.53 -8.55 3.03
C GLN A 243 -19.38 -7.57 2.82
N GLU A 244 -18.30 -8.06 2.20
CA GLU A 244 -17.20 -7.21 1.80
C GLU A 244 -17.60 -6.38 0.57
N VAL A 245 -17.22 -5.11 0.56
CA VAL A 245 -17.38 -4.22 -0.60
C VAL A 245 -16.70 -4.86 -1.80
N HIS A 246 -17.28 -4.71 -3.00
CA HIS A 246 -16.64 -5.20 -4.23
C HIS A 246 -15.21 -4.64 -4.36
N GLN A 247 -14.26 -5.54 -4.52
CA GLN A 247 -12.84 -5.20 -4.57
C GLN A 247 -12.37 -5.01 -6.00
N VAL A 248 -11.32 -4.20 -6.13
CA VAL A 248 -10.55 -4.05 -7.37
C VAL A 248 -9.15 -4.62 -7.16
N THR A 249 -8.44 -4.95 -8.23
CA THR A 249 -7.06 -5.46 -8.15
C THR A 249 -6.01 -4.36 -8.00
N SER A 250 -6.37 -3.10 -8.28
CA SER A 250 -5.44 -1.98 -8.33
C SER A 250 -4.90 -1.63 -6.95
N LEU A 251 -3.60 -1.38 -6.90
CA LEU A 251 -2.91 -0.76 -5.78
C LEU A 251 -2.75 0.74 -6.04
N PRO A 252 -2.52 1.55 -4.98
CA PRO A 252 -2.41 2.99 -5.10
C PRO A 252 -1.44 3.50 -6.18
N GLY A 253 -0.26 2.88 -6.30
CA GLY A 253 0.74 3.22 -7.30
C GLY A 253 0.33 2.93 -8.74
N ASP A 254 -0.71 2.11 -8.97
CA ASP A 254 -1.22 1.85 -10.33
C ASP A 254 -1.99 3.04 -10.90
N ILE A 255 -2.63 3.83 -10.02
CA ILE A 255 -3.63 4.82 -10.43
C ILE A 255 -3.34 6.23 -9.92
N VAL A 256 -2.41 6.38 -8.98
CA VAL A 256 -2.03 7.70 -8.47
C VAL A 256 -1.41 8.55 -9.56
N ASP A 257 -1.79 9.82 -9.60
CA ASP A 257 -1.14 10.84 -10.43
C ASP A 257 0.22 11.18 -9.79
N LEU A 258 1.27 10.47 -10.21
CA LEU A 258 2.62 10.61 -9.66
C LEU A 258 3.16 12.06 -9.74
N PRO A 259 2.97 12.81 -10.85
CA PRO A 259 3.31 14.24 -10.89
C PRO A 259 2.60 15.07 -9.81
N LYS A 260 1.29 14.88 -9.60
CA LYS A 260 0.57 15.56 -8.51
C LYS A 260 1.07 15.13 -7.14
N LEU A 261 1.37 13.84 -6.95
CA LEU A 261 1.93 13.32 -5.71
C LEU A 261 3.26 14.00 -5.38
N CYS A 262 4.19 14.09 -6.34
CA CYS A 262 5.45 14.81 -6.14
C CYS A 262 5.25 16.28 -5.79
N LYS A 263 4.33 16.97 -6.46
CA LYS A 263 4.02 18.38 -6.15
C LYS A 263 3.42 18.56 -4.76
N ALA A 264 2.57 17.64 -4.31
CA ALA A 264 2.03 17.65 -2.96
C ALA A 264 3.12 17.40 -1.90
N MET A 265 4.02 16.47 -2.16
CA MET A 265 5.14 16.14 -1.24
C MET A 265 6.12 17.28 -1.07
N TYR A 266 6.41 18.01 -2.14
CA TYR A 266 7.40 19.08 -2.15
C TYR A 266 6.75 20.41 -2.58
N PHE A 267 5.66 20.77 -1.92
CA PHE A 267 4.82 21.93 -2.25
C PHE A 267 5.59 23.26 -2.31
N HIS A 268 6.68 23.38 -1.55
CA HIS A 268 7.56 24.55 -1.52
C HIS A 268 8.42 24.69 -2.80
N ASN A 269 8.36 23.73 -3.71
CA ASN A 269 9.11 23.72 -4.96
C ASN A 269 8.19 23.53 -6.18
N PRO A 270 7.72 24.61 -6.82
CA PRO A 270 6.73 24.54 -7.89
C PRO A 270 7.25 23.89 -9.18
N LYS A 271 8.58 23.76 -9.31
CA LYS A 271 9.25 23.15 -10.48
C LYS A 271 9.42 21.64 -10.35
N ILE A 272 8.87 21.03 -9.30
CA ILE A 272 9.02 19.60 -9.09
C ILE A 272 8.05 18.81 -9.97
N GLU A 273 8.58 17.73 -10.53
CA GLU A 273 7.83 16.75 -11.31
C GLU A 273 8.17 15.33 -10.84
N HIS A 274 7.34 14.37 -11.22
CA HIS A 274 7.72 12.96 -11.08
C HIS A 274 8.68 12.60 -12.20
N CYS A 275 9.79 11.97 -11.86
CA CYS A 275 10.83 11.70 -12.82
C CYS A 275 11.24 10.23 -12.79
N PHE A 276 10.98 9.55 -13.89
CA PHE A 276 11.64 8.29 -14.18
C PHE A 276 13.12 8.57 -14.43
N GLU A 277 14.02 7.76 -13.88
CA GLU A 277 15.44 7.95 -14.16
C GLU A 277 15.79 7.71 -15.64
N HIS A 278 14.96 6.98 -16.40
CA HIS A 278 14.88 7.03 -17.86
C HIS A 278 13.61 6.34 -18.36
N GLU A 279 12.81 7.03 -19.19
CA GLU A 279 11.87 6.40 -20.12
C GLU A 279 12.19 6.92 -21.52
N ASP A 280 13.31 6.47 -22.08
CA ASP A 280 13.67 6.80 -23.46
C ASP A 280 12.69 6.09 -24.40
N THR A 281 12.03 6.87 -25.24
CA THR A 281 11.04 6.46 -26.24
C THR A 281 11.64 5.65 -27.41
N GLY A 282 12.83 5.06 -27.23
CA GLY A 282 13.56 4.32 -28.24
C GLY A 282 14.18 3.04 -27.69
N MET A 283 13.67 1.90 -28.14
CA MET A 283 14.31 0.57 -28.16
C MET A 283 15.25 0.19 -27.01
N HIS A 284 14.73 -0.67 -26.13
CA HIS A 284 15.47 -1.76 -25.47
C HIS A 284 16.79 -1.39 -24.78
N ARG A 285 16.72 -0.74 -23.61
CA ARG A 285 17.60 -0.97 -22.45
C ARG A 285 17.13 -0.11 -21.28
N PHE A 286 16.08 -0.56 -20.61
CA PHE A 286 15.77 -0.08 -19.27
C PHE A 286 16.83 -0.71 -18.35
N TYR A 287 17.76 0.09 -17.82
CA TYR A 287 18.35 -0.21 -16.52
C TYR A 287 17.50 0.49 -15.51
N PRO A 288 16.66 -0.26 -14.83
CA PRO A 288 15.74 0.36 -13.96
C PRO A 288 16.36 0.43 -12.59
N VAL A 289 16.42 1.63 -12.04
CA VAL A 289 16.80 1.84 -10.65
C VAL A 289 15.58 1.46 -9.79
N TYR A 290 15.13 0.21 -9.92
CA TYR A 290 13.94 -0.37 -9.29
C TYR A 290 14.21 -0.75 -7.83
N LYS A 291 14.58 0.23 -7.00
CA LYS A 291 14.73 -0.01 -5.55
C LYS A 291 13.44 0.22 -4.77
N CYS A 292 12.28 0.22 -5.45
CA CYS A 292 11.02 0.60 -4.83
C CYS A 292 11.14 1.91 -4.04
N GLU A 293 11.61 2.93 -4.77
CA GLU A 293 11.76 4.30 -4.33
C GLU A 293 10.92 5.20 -5.25
N LEU A 294 10.20 6.14 -4.66
CA LEU A 294 9.51 7.20 -5.39
C LEU A 294 10.51 8.32 -5.67
N THR A 295 10.69 8.67 -6.94
CA THR A 295 11.66 9.69 -7.34
C THR A 295 10.96 10.91 -7.94
N CYS A 296 11.08 12.03 -7.26
CA CYS A 296 10.66 13.34 -7.73
C CYS A 296 11.90 14.15 -8.13
N CYS A 297 11.80 15.02 -9.12
CA CYS A 297 12.95 15.84 -9.52
C CYS A 297 12.58 17.23 -10.01
N VAL A 298 13.58 18.10 -9.99
CA VAL A 298 13.48 19.49 -10.49
C VAL A 298 14.28 19.57 -11.77
N TRP A 299 13.62 19.82 -12.90
CA TRP A 299 14.29 20.06 -14.18
C TRP A 299 14.71 21.54 -14.25
N LYS A 300 16.01 21.81 -14.08
CA LYS A 300 16.60 23.13 -14.40
C LYS A 300 17.28 23.12 -15.77
N ASN A 301 18.00 22.03 -16.11
CA ASN A 301 18.60 21.66 -17.40
C ASN A 301 19.07 20.17 -17.28
N SER A 302 19.41 19.49 -18.39
CA SER A 302 19.80 18.05 -18.40
C SER A 302 21.01 17.70 -17.52
N LEU A 303 21.84 18.69 -17.17
CA LEU A 303 23.04 18.54 -16.34
C LEU A 303 22.81 18.85 -14.85
N ASP A 304 21.74 19.57 -14.50
CA ASP A 304 21.45 20.05 -13.14
C ASP A 304 20.14 19.44 -12.59
N ARG A 305 20.05 18.10 -12.61
CA ARG A 305 18.89 17.37 -12.07
C ARG A 305 19.05 17.18 -10.56
N LYS A 306 18.21 17.85 -9.76
CA LYS A 306 18.08 17.52 -8.32
C LYS A 306 17.08 16.38 -8.16
N LEU A 307 17.56 15.22 -7.75
CA LEU A 307 16.75 14.05 -7.42
C LEU A 307 16.33 14.10 -5.94
N LEU A 308 15.06 13.84 -5.68
CA LEU A 308 14.47 13.72 -4.36
C LEU A 308 13.83 12.32 -4.29
N GLN A 309 14.35 11.49 -3.40
CA GLN A 309 13.90 10.11 -3.21
C GLN A 309 13.08 10.02 -1.93
N ASP A 310 11.98 9.30 -1.99
CA ASP A 310 11.13 8.93 -0.85
C ASP A 310 10.75 7.44 -0.94
N ALA A 311 10.17 6.90 0.12
CA ALA A 311 9.64 5.55 0.11
C ALA A 311 8.59 5.38 -1.00
N SER A 312 8.64 4.25 -1.70
CA SER A 312 7.63 3.92 -2.70
C SER A 312 6.23 3.82 -2.09
N ILE A 313 5.26 4.29 -2.87
CA ILE A 313 3.85 3.98 -2.71
C ILE A 313 3.58 2.50 -3.07
N GLN A 314 2.66 1.84 -2.36
CA GLN A 314 2.30 0.45 -2.67
C GLN A 314 1.71 0.38 -4.09
N GLY A 315 2.20 -0.55 -4.92
CA GLY A 315 1.80 -0.65 -6.32
C GLY A 315 2.64 0.15 -7.30
N LEU A 316 3.66 0.90 -6.86
CA LEU A 316 4.54 1.62 -7.79
C LEU A 316 5.24 0.62 -8.71
N ARG A 317 5.24 0.89 -10.02
CA ARG A 317 5.90 0.01 -10.98
C ARG A 317 7.40 -0.08 -10.71
N CYS A 318 7.91 -1.31 -10.65
CA CYS A 318 9.32 -1.60 -10.38
C CYS A 318 9.90 -2.66 -11.30
N GLY A 319 9.26 -2.92 -12.44
CA GLY A 319 9.67 -3.98 -13.34
C GLY A 319 9.45 -3.62 -14.79
N VAL A 320 10.25 -4.25 -15.65
CA VAL A 320 9.99 -4.30 -17.09
C VAL A 320 8.83 -5.25 -17.40
N LYS A 321 8.58 -6.22 -16.52
CA LYS A 321 7.40 -7.11 -16.54
C LYS A 321 6.27 -6.49 -15.70
N ASN A 322 5.17 -7.22 -15.56
CA ASN A 322 4.03 -6.83 -14.73
C ASN A 322 4.37 -6.99 -13.23
N GLU A 323 5.23 -6.10 -12.72
CA GLU A 323 5.76 -6.14 -11.36
C GLU A 323 5.60 -4.76 -10.69
N PHE A 324 5.28 -4.78 -9.39
CA PHE A 324 5.08 -3.57 -8.59
C PHE A 324 5.72 -3.67 -7.21
N CYS A 325 5.85 -2.53 -6.55
CA CYS A 325 6.40 -2.43 -5.22
C CYS A 325 5.38 -2.79 -4.15
N VAL A 326 5.74 -3.75 -3.31
CA VAL A 326 5.07 -4.00 -2.03
C VAL A 326 6.10 -3.99 -0.93
N ASN A 327 5.90 -3.12 0.07
CA ASN A 327 6.79 -3.01 1.24
C ASN A 327 8.27 -2.85 0.88
N GLY A 328 8.58 -2.09 -0.17
CA GLY A 328 9.96 -1.84 -0.62
C GLY A 328 10.60 -2.99 -1.41
N VAL A 329 9.84 -4.02 -1.77
CA VAL A 329 10.29 -5.15 -2.59
C VAL A 329 9.49 -5.20 -3.89
N CYS A 330 10.15 -5.53 -4.99
CA CYS A 330 9.49 -5.69 -6.27
C CYS A 330 8.86 -7.09 -6.39
N TYR A 331 7.54 -7.14 -6.52
CA TYR A 331 6.73 -8.35 -6.56
C TYR A 331 6.04 -8.53 -7.92
N ASN A 332 5.86 -9.78 -8.32
CA ASN A 332 4.98 -10.11 -9.43
C ASN A 332 3.52 -9.79 -9.06
N ARG A 333 2.84 -9.02 -9.92
CA ARG A 333 1.46 -8.57 -9.69
C ARG A 333 0.47 -9.72 -9.53
N GLN A 334 0.53 -10.70 -10.44
CA GLN A 334 -0.47 -11.77 -10.48
C GLN A 334 -0.37 -12.69 -9.28
N ASP A 335 0.87 -12.98 -8.85
CA ASP A 335 1.12 -13.75 -7.64
C ASP A 335 0.59 -13.01 -6.41
N TRP A 336 0.88 -11.71 -6.28
CA TRP A 336 0.39 -10.92 -5.15
C TRP A 336 -1.15 -10.84 -5.10
N ILE A 337 -1.80 -10.59 -6.23
CA ILE A 337 -3.28 -10.55 -6.33
C ILE A 337 -3.88 -11.89 -5.88
N LYS A 338 -3.34 -13.00 -6.38
CA LYS A 338 -3.82 -14.34 -6.04
C LYS A 338 -3.65 -14.67 -4.56
N GLU A 339 -2.58 -14.18 -3.95
CA GLU A 339 -2.24 -14.46 -2.55
C GLU A 339 -3.01 -13.58 -1.55
N HIS A 340 -3.27 -12.30 -1.89
CA HIS A 340 -3.68 -11.30 -0.90
C HIS A 340 -5.05 -10.65 -1.15
N LEU A 341 -5.64 -10.81 -2.34
CA LEU A 341 -6.95 -10.23 -2.64
C LEU A 341 -8.07 -11.29 -2.66
N PRO A 342 -9.32 -10.91 -2.33
CA PRO A 342 -10.46 -11.81 -2.42
C PRO A 342 -10.70 -12.31 -3.85
N TYR A 343 -11.13 -13.57 -3.97
CA TYR A 343 -11.56 -14.14 -5.25
C TYR A 343 -12.70 -13.31 -5.88
N GLY A 344 -12.61 -13.05 -7.18
CA GLY A 344 -13.60 -12.23 -7.91
C GLY A 344 -13.34 -10.72 -7.88
N SER A 345 -12.19 -10.27 -7.37
CA SER A 345 -11.75 -8.88 -7.48
C SER A 345 -11.72 -8.44 -8.95
N VAL A 346 -12.28 -7.26 -9.24
CA VAL A 346 -12.39 -6.73 -10.60
C VAL A 346 -11.09 -6.08 -11.01
N ASP A 347 -10.62 -6.44 -12.19
CA ASP A 347 -9.37 -5.96 -12.70
C ASP A 347 -9.53 -4.58 -13.37
N ILE A 348 -9.13 -3.52 -12.68
CA ILE A 348 -9.20 -2.14 -13.19
C ILE A 348 -7.78 -1.67 -13.45
N HIS A 349 -7.27 -1.96 -14.65
CA HIS A 349 -5.97 -1.48 -15.10
C HIS A 349 -6.14 -0.16 -15.87
N PRO A 350 -5.26 0.83 -15.71
CA PRO A 350 -4.95 1.71 -16.81
C PRO A 350 -4.31 0.85 -17.91
N ASP A 351 -4.90 0.88 -19.11
CA ASP A 351 -4.47 0.09 -20.27
C ASP A 351 -2.94 0.10 -20.39
N VAL A 352 -2.30 -1.05 -20.18
CA VAL A 352 -0.92 -1.25 -20.63
C VAL A 352 -1.05 -1.45 -22.13
N PRO A 353 -0.61 -0.50 -22.99
CA PRO A 353 -0.70 -0.71 -24.41
C PRO A 353 0.00 -2.03 -24.74
N HIS A 354 -0.76 -2.97 -25.33
CA HIS A 354 -0.19 -4.21 -25.83
C HIS A 354 1.05 -3.84 -26.62
N LYS A 355 2.18 -4.49 -26.30
CA LYS A 355 3.38 -4.42 -27.14
C LYS A 355 2.92 -4.62 -28.58
N LYS A 356 2.97 -3.57 -29.40
CA LYS A 356 2.88 -3.77 -30.83
C LYS A 356 4.07 -4.68 -31.18
N PRO A 357 3.86 -5.82 -31.83
CA PRO A 357 4.95 -6.62 -32.32
C PRO A 357 5.60 -5.83 -33.45
N PHE A 358 6.68 -5.12 -33.13
CA PHE A 358 7.63 -4.61 -34.11
C PHE A 358 9.02 -4.97 -33.64
#